data_AF-A0A9E1YWI6-F1
#
_entry.id   AF-A0A9E1YWI6-F1
#
_cell.length_a   1.000
_cell.length_b   1.000
_cell.length_c   1.000
_cell.angle_alpha   90.00
_cell.angle_beta   90.00
_cell.angle_gamma   90.00
#
_symmetry.space_group_name_H-M   'P 1'
#
loop_
_entity.id
_entity.type
_entity.pdbx_description
1 polymer ?
#
loop_
_entity_poly.entity_id
_entity_poly.type
_entity_poly.pdbx_seq_one_letter_code
_entity_poly.pdbx_strand_id
1 'polypeptide(L)'
;MSEMAEIKPGTARAVNVTAGQVVRVVNTQGHQVVDTWAFSVGDLREHLSMEHSRSATYRILYQPGDVLVSTHFRPMLTILADTSPGIHDTLHAACSAESNVFYGAPAEDPNCQDNLKGVMAERGLALD
;
A
#
# COMPACT_ATOMS: atom_id res chain seq x y z
N MET A 1 -5.03 14.62 17.13
CA MET A 1 -4.63 15.62 16.12
C MET A 1 -4.30 14.87 14.84
N SER A 2 -4.72 15.35 13.67
CA SER A 2 -4.32 14.73 12.40
C SER A 2 -2.88 15.13 12.07
N GLU A 3 -1.97 14.18 12.00
CA GLU A 3 -0.62 14.42 11.49
C GLU A 3 -0.65 14.27 9.96
N MET A 4 -0.34 15.33 9.24
CA MET A 4 -0.18 15.30 7.79
C MET A 4 1.30 15.22 7.47
N ALA A 5 1.69 14.23 6.67
CA ALA A 5 3.06 14.09 6.21
C ALA A 5 3.08 13.95 4.69
N GLU A 6 4.04 14.62 4.08
CA GLU A 6 4.29 14.54 2.65
C GLU A 6 5.24 13.38 2.34
N ILE A 7 4.87 12.55 1.37
CA ILE A 7 5.75 11.52 0.80
C ILE A 7 6.36 12.13 -0.45
N LYS A 8 7.70 12.26 -0.47
CA LYS A 8 8.41 12.85 -1.61
C LYS A 8 8.41 11.88 -2.80
N PRO A 9 8.53 12.38 -4.04
CA PRO A 9 8.66 11.51 -5.22
C PRO A 9 9.80 10.50 -5.05
N GLY A 10 9.57 9.26 -5.45
CA GLY A 10 10.55 8.19 -5.33
C GLY A 10 10.88 7.77 -3.90
N THR A 11 10.05 8.12 -2.91
CA THR A 11 10.25 7.71 -1.50
C THR A 11 8.99 7.04 -0.94
N ALA A 12 9.10 6.45 0.25
CA ALA A 12 7.97 5.88 0.99
C ALA A 12 7.91 6.43 2.41
N ARG A 13 6.79 6.16 3.08
CA ARG A 13 6.63 6.40 4.52
C ARG A 13 5.84 5.27 5.15
N ALA A 14 6.34 4.75 6.27
CA ALA A 14 5.59 3.85 7.13
C ALA A 14 4.96 4.62 8.29
N VAL A 15 3.72 4.26 8.66
CA VAL A 15 2.97 4.86 9.78
C VAL A 15 2.36 3.75 10.63
N ASN A 16 2.33 3.94 11.96
CA ASN A 16 1.61 3.03 12.85
C ASN A 16 0.16 3.47 12.94
N VAL A 17 -0.77 2.53 12.79
CA VAL A 17 -2.21 2.77 12.83
C VAL A 17 -2.82 1.80 13.84
N THR A 18 -3.56 2.32 14.81
CA THR A 18 -4.34 1.51 15.74
C THR A 18 -5.79 1.38 15.27
N ALA A 19 -6.48 0.34 15.70
CA ALA A 19 -7.88 0.09 15.32
C ALA A 19 -8.76 1.32 15.61
N GLY A 20 -9.57 1.71 14.62
CA GLY A 20 -10.45 2.88 14.68
C GLY A 20 -9.79 4.20 14.24
N GLN A 21 -8.48 4.23 14.03
CA GLN A 21 -7.83 5.37 13.38
C GLN A 21 -8.07 5.38 11.87
N VAL A 22 -8.01 6.57 11.29
CA VAL A 22 -8.23 6.79 9.85
C VAL A 22 -6.94 7.30 9.23
N VAL A 23 -6.51 6.64 8.16
CA VAL A 23 -5.47 7.12 7.25
C VAL A 23 -6.13 7.74 6.04
N ARG A 24 -5.74 8.98 5.71
CA ARG A 24 -6.18 9.67 4.49
C ARG A 24 -4.99 9.90 3.59
N VAL A 25 -5.05 9.33 2.40
CA VAL A 25 -4.09 9.59 1.32
C VAL A 25 -4.65 10.71 0.44
N VAL A 26 -3.82 11.71 0.16
CA VAL A 26 -4.19 12.88 -0.65
C VAL A 26 -3.24 12.97 -1.84
N ASN A 27 -3.78 12.85 -3.05
CA ASN A 27 -3.03 13.10 -4.27
C ASN A 27 -2.98 14.61 -4.51
N THR A 28 -1.85 15.23 -4.17
CA THR A 28 -1.71 16.70 -4.14
C THR A 28 -1.61 17.33 -5.54
N GLN A 29 -1.15 16.58 -6.53
CA GLN A 29 -0.91 17.05 -7.90
C GLN A 29 -1.76 16.32 -8.96
N GLY A 30 -2.61 15.38 -8.54
CA GLY A 30 -3.64 14.75 -9.38
C GLY A 30 -3.23 13.53 -10.20
N HIS A 31 -1.93 13.31 -10.42
CA HIS A 31 -1.45 12.27 -11.34
C HIS A 31 -0.54 11.22 -10.68
N GLN A 32 -0.23 11.36 -9.40
CA GLN A 32 0.64 10.43 -8.70
C GLN A 32 -0.08 9.14 -8.33
N VAL A 33 0.55 7.99 -8.56
CA VAL A 33 0.14 6.69 -8.01
C VAL A 33 0.89 6.39 -6.71
N VAL A 34 0.30 5.58 -5.85
CA VAL A 34 0.91 5.15 -4.59
C VAL A 34 0.64 3.68 -4.36
N ASP A 35 1.71 2.91 -4.19
CA ASP A 35 1.59 1.54 -3.73
C ASP A 35 1.35 1.55 -2.22
N THR A 36 0.38 0.75 -1.77
CA THR A 36 -0.07 0.75 -0.37
C THR A 36 -0.03 -0.65 0.20
N TRP A 37 0.60 -0.78 1.36
CA TRP A 37 0.64 -2.00 2.15
C TRP A 37 0.17 -1.75 3.58
N ALA A 38 -0.35 -2.78 4.21
CA ALA A 38 -0.61 -2.79 5.65
C ALA A 38 -0.21 -4.15 6.23
N PHE A 39 0.43 -4.14 7.38
CA PHE A 39 0.94 -5.32 8.08
C PHE A 39 0.34 -5.37 9.47
N SER A 40 0.08 -6.57 9.97
CA SER A 40 -0.34 -6.78 11.36
C SER A 40 0.82 -6.45 12.29
N VAL A 41 0.53 -5.74 13.37
CA VAL A 41 1.54 -5.41 14.38
C VAL A 41 1.93 -6.68 15.12
N GLY A 42 3.22 -7.02 15.09
CA GLY A 42 3.77 -8.21 15.76
C GLY A 42 3.85 -9.47 14.90
N ASP A 43 3.23 -9.50 13.72
CA ASP A 43 3.42 -10.56 12.72
C ASP A 43 3.30 -10.00 11.29
N LEU A 44 4.44 -9.71 10.66
CA LEU A 44 4.47 -9.15 9.30
C LEU A 44 4.00 -10.13 8.23
N ARG A 45 3.92 -11.43 8.55
CA ARG A 45 3.40 -12.45 7.62
C ARG A 45 1.88 -12.37 7.49
N GLU A 46 1.21 -11.77 8.47
CA GLU A 46 -0.18 -11.35 8.33
C GLU A 46 -0.22 -9.93 7.77
N HIS A 47 -0.52 -9.82 6.47
CA HIS A 47 -0.57 -8.54 5.79
C HIS A 47 -1.81 -8.43 4.91
N LEU A 48 -2.15 -7.19 4.55
CA LEU A 48 -3.21 -6.88 3.60
C LEU A 48 -2.95 -7.63 2.31
N SER A 49 -3.95 -8.35 1.83
CA SER A 49 -3.81 -9.19 0.63
C SER A 49 -4.88 -8.86 -0.39
N MET A 50 -4.45 -8.54 -1.60
CA MET A 50 -5.35 -8.19 -2.69
C MET A 50 -6.08 -9.42 -3.23
N GLU A 51 -5.42 -10.58 -3.34
CA GLU A 51 -6.05 -11.83 -3.77
C GLU A 51 -7.08 -12.36 -2.76
N HIS A 52 -6.84 -12.21 -1.46
CA HIS A 52 -7.81 -12.54 -0.42
C HIS A 52 -8.95 -11.52 -0.39
N SER A 53 -8.66 -10.22 -0.52
CA SER A 53 -9.67 -9.16 -0.57
C SER A 53 -10.58 -9.25 -1.78
N ARG A 54 -10.05 -9.57 -2.97
CA ARG A 54 -10.87 -9.86 -4.16
C ARG A 54 -11.80 -11.05 -3.92
N SER A 55 -11.32 -12.10 -3.26
CA SER A 55 -12.13 -13.28 -2.94
C SER A 55 -13.20 -12.99 -1.88
N ALA A 56 -12.88 -12.18 -0.87
CA ALA A 56 -13.82 -11.82 0.20
C ALA A 56 -14.95 -10.89 -0.28
N THR A 57 -14.63 -9.98 -1.20
CA THR A 57 -15.58 -8.97 -1.70
C THR A 57 -16.25 -9.38 -3.02
N TYR A 58 -15.68 -10.34 -3.75
CA TYR A 58 -16.01 -10.64 -5.15
C TYR A 58 -15.93 -9.40 -6.07
N ARG A 59 -14.95 -8.52 -5.82
CA ARG A 59 -14.73 -7.29 -6.59
C ARG A 59 -13.26 -7.14 -7.01
N ILE A 60 -13.05 -6.57 -8.19
CA ILE A 60 -11.71 -6.16 -8.67
C ILE A 60 -11.45 -4.69 -8.32
N LEU A 61 -12.47 -3.83 -8.47
CA LEU A 61 -12.43 -2.41 -8.13
C LEU A 61 -13.19 -2.19 -6.82
N TYR A 62 -12.46 -1.77 -5.78
CA TYR A 62 -13.03 -1.49 -4.47
C TYR A 62 -13.77 -0.15 -4.44
N GLN A 63 -14.73 -0.03 -3.53
CA GLN A 63 -15.55 1.16 -3.34
C GLN A 63 -15.72 1.48 -1.84
N PRO A 64 -16.18 2.70 -1.48
CA PRO A 64 -16.52 3.01 -0.09
C PRO A 64 -17.47 1.96 0.52
N GLY A 65 -17.13 1.50 1.72
CA GLY A 65 -17.81 0.41 2.43
C GLY A 65 -17.15 -0.96 2.31
N ASP A 66 -16.28 -1.18 1.30
CA ASP A 66 -15.58 -2.46 1.17
C ASP A 66 -14.57 -2.65 2.31
N VAL A 67 -14.57 -3.86 2.87
CA VAL A 67 -13.64 -4.31 3.91
C VAL A 67 -12.57 -5.17 3.27
N LEU A 68 -11.33 -4.69 3.31
CA LEU A 68 -10.17 -5.41 2.83
C LEU A 68 -9.58 -6.27 3.95
N VAL A 69 -9.11 -7.46 3.58
CA VAL A 69 -8.71 -8.51 4.52
C VAL A 69 -7.23 -8.88 4.39
N SER A 70 -6.72 -9.48 5.46
CA SER A 70 -5.39 -10.06 5.50
C SER A 70 -5.29 -11.38 4.73
N THR A 71 -4.08 -11.92 4.63
CA THR A 71 -3.80 -13.32 4.24
C THR A 71 -4.54 -14.36 5.09
N HIS A 72 -5.12 -13.98 6.23
CA HIS A 72 -5.93 -14.85 7.10
C HIS A 72 -7.44 -14.57 7.01
N PHE A 73 -7.90 -13.83 6.00
CA PHE A 73 -9.29 -13.37 5.87
C PHE A 73 -9.81 -12.54 7.07
N ARG A 74 -8.91 -11.93 7.86
CA ARG A 74 -9.30 -11.01 8.94
C ARG A 74 -9.42 -9.58 8.41
N PRO A 75 -10.44 -8.80 8.80
CA PRO A 75 -10.54 -7.40 8.43
C PRO A 75 -9.29 -6.61 8.84
N MET A 76 -8.73 -5.83 7.90
CA MET A 76 -7.60 -4.94 8.18
C MET A 76 -7.93 -3.49 7.93
N LEU A 77 -8.51 -3.17 6.76
CA LEU A 77 -8.85 -1.81 6.37
C LEU A 77 -10.27 -1.76 5.82
N THR A 78 -10.93 -0.63 6.01
CA THR A 78 -12.22 -0.33 5.37
C THR A 78 -12.04 0.91 4.51
N ILE A 79 -12.46 0.85 3.25
CA ILE A 79 -12.47 2.03 2.38
C ILE A 79 -13.60 2.94 2.85
N LEU A 80 -13.27 4.06 3.48
CA LEU A 80 -14.29 4.97 4.04
C LEU A 80 -14.81 5.98 3.02
N ALA A 81 -13.93 6.47 2.14
CA ALA A 81 -14.25 7.44 1.12
C ALA A 81 -13.26 7.35 -0.03
N ASP A 82 -13.74 7.63 -1.24
CA ASP A 82 -12.95 7.82 -2.43
C ASP A 82 -13.55 9.00 -3.20
N THR A 83 -12.72 9.99 -3.53
CA THR A 83 -13.12 11.20 -4.25
C THR A 83 -12.72 11.17 -5.72
N SER A 84 -12.07 10.09 -6.15
CA SER A 84 -11.72 9.80 -7.54
C SER A 84 -12.84 9.03 -8.25
N PRO A 85 -12.69 8.71 -9.55
CA PRO A 85 -13.60 7.82 -10.27
C PRO A 85 -13.62 6.35 -9.79
N GLY A 86 -12.84 5.95 -8.76
CA GLY A 86 -12.86 4.58 -8.23
C GLY A 86 -11.94 3.60 -8.95
N ILE A 87 -10.91 4.08 -9.65
CA ILE A 87 -9.99 3.23 -10.42
C ILE A 87 -8.68 3.07 -9.66
N HIS A 88 -8.56 1.96 -8.93
CA HIS A 88 -7.36 1.56 -8.21
C HIS A 88 -6.99 0.15 -8.64
N ASP A 89 -5.74 -0.03 -9.04
CA ASP A 89 -5.26 -1.34 -9.45
C ASP A 89 -4.98 -2.24 -8.24
N THR A 90 -5.23 -3.54 -8.41
CA THR A 90 -4.98 -4.56 -7.38
C THR A 90 -4.18 -5.75 -7.94
N LEU A 91 -3.78 -5.69 -9.20
CA LEU A 91 -3.28 -6.83 -9.98
C LEU A 91 -1.79 -6.73 -10.29
N HIS A 92 -1.27 -5.53 -10.42
CA HIS A 92 0.12 -5.29 -10.78
C HIS A 92 1.04 -5.46 -9.57
N ALA A 93 2.20 -6.04 -9.81
CA ALA A 93 3.27 -6.03 -8.82
C ALA A 93 3.81 -4.61 -8.66
N ALA A 94 4.32 -4.31 -7.47
CA ALA A 94 5.09 -3.09 -7.25
C ALA A 94 6.32 -3.06 -8.17
N CYS A 95 6.71 -1.87 -8.63
CA CYS A 95 7.95 -1.76 -9.40
C CYS A 95 9.16 -2.13 -8.53
N SER A 96 10.13 -2.74 -9.18
CA SER A 96 11.40 -3.22 -8.62
C SER A 96 12.58 -2.85 -9.53
N ALA A 97 13.81 -3.02 -9.03
CA ALA A 97 15.03 -2.89 -9.82
C ALA A 97 15.00 -3.78 -11.09
N GLU A 98 14.50 -5.01 -10.97
CA GLU A 98 14.34 -5.93 -12.10
C GLU A 98 13.30 -5.42 -13.10
N SER A 99 12.19 -4.85 -12.62
CA SER A 99 11.19 -4.26 -13.50
C SER A 99 11.74 -3.03 -14.24
N ASN A 100 12.57 -2.22 -13.59
CA ASN A 100 13.22 -1.06 -14.21
C ASN A 100 14.09 -1.53 -15.38
N VAL A 101 14.95 -2.54 -15.14
CA VAL A 101 15.80 -3.13 -16.18
C VAL A 101 14.95 -3.72 -17.33
N PHE A 102 13.85 -4.42 -17.01
CA PHE A 102 12.94 -4.97 -18.01
C PHE A 102 12.36 -3.89 -18.94
N TYR A 103 12.03 -2.72 -18.39
CA TYR A 103 11.52 -1.58 -19.16
C TYR A 103 12.62 -0.66 -19.73
N GLY A 104 13.90 -1.03 -19.61
CA GLY A 104 15.03 -0.29 -20.19
C GLY A 104 15.53 0.90 -19.36
N ALA A 105 15.16 0.96 -18.07
CA ALA A 105 15.67 1.93 -17.11
C ALA A 105 16.81 1.35 -16.25
N PRO A 106 17.68 2.20 -15.65
CA PRO A 106 18.68 1.77 -14.68
C PRO A 106 18.09 1.00 -13.49
N ALA A 107 18.81 0.00 -13.00
CA ALA A 107 18.38 -0.79 -11.84
C ALA A 107 18.34 0.05 -10.55
N GLU A 108 19.17 1.10 -10.50
CA GLU A 108 19.34 2.01 -9.37
C GLU A 108 18.24 3.07 -9.27
N ASP A 109 17.38 3.19 -10.28
CA ASP A 109 16.26 4.12 -10.24
C ASP A 109 15.30 3.77 -9.09
N PRO A 110 14.77 4.76 -8.36
CA PRO A 110 13.87 4.51 -7.24
C PRO A 110 12.67 3.65 -7.63
N ASN A 111 12.35 2.67 -6.80
CA ASN A 111 11.25 1.74 -7.03
C ASN A 111 10.49 1.44 -5.74
N CYS A 112 9.22 1.05 -5.87
CA CYS A 112 8.30 0.88 -4.75
C CYS A 112 8.67 -0.30 -3.84
N GLN A 113 9.21 -1.38 -4.40
CA GLN A 113 9.67 -2.53 -3.63
C GLN A 113 10.82 -2.16 -2.68
N ASP A 114 11.85 -1.47 -3.16
CA ASP A 114 12.99 -1.09 -2.34
C ASP A 114 12.63 0.04 -1.37
N ASN A 115 11.74 0.95 -1.77
CA ASN A 115 11.18 1.95 -0.88
C ASN A 115 10.44 1.33 0.31
N LEU A 116 9.62 0.30 0.08
CA LEU A 116 8.98 -0.46 1.15
C LEU A 116 10.01 -1.12 2.07
N LYS A 117 10.99 -1.83 1.51
CA LYS A 117 12.04 -2.49 2.31
C LYS A 117 12.82 -1.48 3.14
N GLY A 118 13.16 -0.32 2.57
CA GLY A 118 13.88 0.76 3.24
C GLY A 118 13.15 1.28 4.47
N VAL A 119 11.87 1.68 4.33
CA VAL A 119 11.10 2.23 5.47
C VAL A 119 10.77 1.19 6.55
N MET A 120 10.71 -0.08 6.19
CA MET A 120 10.56 -1.17 7.15
C MET A 120 11.87 -1.41 7.91
N ALA A 121 13.01 -1.41 7.21
CA ALA A 121 14.33 -1.56 7.81
C ALA A 121 14.66 -0.42 8.79
N GLU A 122 14.31 0.83 8.46
CA GLU A 122 14.42 2.00 9.36
C GLU A 122 13.65 1.81 10.68
N ARG A 123 12.63 0.95 10.68
CA ARG A 123 11.81 0.60 11.84
C ARG A 123 12.27 -0.68 12.55
N GLY A 124 13.39 -1.27 12.13
CA GLY A 124 13.88 -2.53 12.66
C GLY A 124 13.02 -3.74 12.25
N LEU A 125 12.28 -3.62 11.15
CA LEU A 125 11.40 -4.66 10.63
C LEU A 125 12.00 -5.21 9.33
N ALA A 126 12.16 -6.53 9.25
CA ALA A 126 12.61 -7.20 8.04
C ALA A 126 11.41 -7.85 7.35
N LEU A 127 11.26 -7.61 6.05
CA LEU A 127 10.38 -8.36 5.18
C LEU A 127 11.18 -9.53 4.60
N ASP A 128 10.69 -10.75 4.81
CA ASP A 128 11.29 -12.00 4.34
C ASP A 128 10.94 -12.34 2.88
#